data_AF-A0A6P9B3W1-F1
#
_entry.id   AF-A0A6P9B3W1-F1
#
_cell.length_a   1.000
_cell.length_b   1.000
_cell.length_c   1.000
_cell.angle_alpha   90.00
_cell.angle_beta   90.00
_cell.angle_gamma   90.00
#
_symmetry.space_group_name_H-M   'P 1'
#
loop_
_entity.id
_entity.type
_entity.pdbx_description
1 polymer ?
#
loop_
_entity_poly.entity_id
_entity_poly.type
_entity_poly.pdbx_seq_one_letter_code
_entity_poly.pdbx_strand_id
1 'polypeptide(L)'
;MPGVSFAAVLDDKPIHVPRVQLHGNIHFWNPDRPKDEQRGSFLVLPLEDVQRRVFGILGLDTLQDKNEKTIFVPHEIHYYQGLAHSFSKAYHYIRTQQSLLQIIVAGVQWLSGRAPGLQSITAYFMEPGETRVILL
;
A
#
# COMPACT_ATOMS: atom_id res chain seq x y z
N MET A 1 -1.26 3.89 23.77
CA MET A 1 -1.75 3.03 22.66
C MET A 1 -1.12 3.55 21.37
N PRO A 2 -0.82 2.68 20.39
CA PRO A 2 -0.32 3.13 19.09
C PRO A 2 -1.37 4.00 18.38
N GLY A 3 -0.93 4.93 17.52
CA GLY A 3 -1.84 5.76 16.72
C GLY A 3 -2.73 4.90 15.80
N VAL A 4 -3.91 5.40 15.43
CA VAL A 4 -4.92 4.63 14.66
C VAL A 4 -4.34 4.03 13.39
N SER A 5 -3.50 4.77 12.67
CA SER A 5 -2.80 4.30 11.49
C SER A 5 -1.90 3.08 11.73
N PHE A 6 -1.22 3.03 12.88
CA PHE A 6 -0.36 1.90 13.25
C PHE A 6 -1.19 0.69 13.68
N ALA A 7 -2.29 0.92 14.39
CA ALA A 7 -3.21 -0.16 14.76
C ALA A 7 -3.76 -0.89 13.52
N ALA A 8 -4.13 -0.13 12.48
CA ALA A 8 -4.64 -0.73 11.23
C ALA A 8 -3.62 -1.65 10.54
N VAL A 9 -2.32 -1.32 10.65
CA VAL A 9 -1.22 -2.14 10.12
C VAL A 9 -0.96 -3.37 11.00
N LEU A 10 -1.06 -3.23 12.33
CA LEU A 10 -0.81 -4.35 13.24
C LEU A 10 -1.95 -5.38 13.23
N ASP A 11 -3.18 -4.91 13.05
CA ASP A 11 -4.38 -5.76 13.08
C ASP A 11 -4.77 -6.28 11.69
N ASP A 12 -4.06 -5.88 10.63
CA ASP A 12 -4.36 -6.16 9.22
C ASP A 12 -5.83 -5.87 8.86
N LYS A 13 -6.38 -4.78 9.40
CA LYS A 13 -7.81 -4.46 9.30
C LYS A 13 -8.08 -2.99 9.03
N PRO A 14 -9.10 -2.69 8.20
CA PRO A 14 -9.68 -1.37 8.12
C PRO A 14 -10.12 -0.85 9.48
N ILE A 15 -9.79 0.41 9.80
CA ILE A 15 -10.27 1.09 11.01
C ILE A 15 -11.03 2.35 10.61
N HIS A 16 -12.26 2.47 11.08
CA HIS A 16 -13.07 3.67 10.93
C HIS A 16 -13.24 4.35 12.29
N VAL A 17 -12.85 5.63 12.36
CA VAL A 17 -13.03 6.51 13.51
C VAL A 17 -14.10 7.55 13.16
N PRO A 18 -15.35 7.41 13.65
CA PRO A 18 -16.45 8.31 13.27
C PRO A 18 -16.34 9.72 13.85
N ARG A 19 -15.54 9.91 14.91
CA ARG A 19 -15.38 11.20 15.60
C ARG A 19 -13.93 11.40 16.00
N VAL A 20 -13.14 11.94 15.09
CA VAL A 20 -11.68 12.08 15.24
C VAL A 20 -11.29 12.98 16.41
N GLN A 21 -12.08 14.00 16.69
CA GLN A 21 -11.88 14.94 17.80
C GLN A 21 -12.05 14.31 19.19
N LEU A 22 -12.68 13.13 19.30
CA LEU A 22 -12.94 12.44 20.57
C LEU A 22 -12.11 11.18 20.78
N HIS A 23 -11.38 10.69 19.78
CA HIS A 23 -10.71 9.39 19.84
C HIS A 23 -9.44 9.37 20.70
N GLY A 24 -8.75 10.51 20.84
CA GLY A 24 -7.54 10.65 21.67
C GLY A 24 -6.25 10.05 21.10
N ASN A 25 -6.31 9.24 20.03
CA ASN A 25 -5.15 8.64 19.35
C ASN A 25 -5.06 9.03 17.85
N ILE A 26 -5.64 10.18 17.51
CA ILE A 26 -5.55 10.80 16.17
C ILE A 26 -4.50 11.90 16.21
N HIS A 27 -3.65 11.96 15.19
CA HIS A 27 -2.70 13.03 15.01
C HIS A 27 -3.21 14.01 13.93
N PHE A 28 -3.37 15.29 14.30
CA PHE A 28 -3.72 16.35 13.37
C PHE A 28 -2.45 17.05 12.89
N TRP A 29 -2.16 16.95 11.60
CA TRP A 29 -0.95 17.50 11.00
C TRP A 29 -0.95 19.03 10.90
N ASN A 30 -2.13 19.66 10.84
CA ASN A 30 -2.26 21.11 10.87
C ASN A 30 -2.56 21.58 12.31
N PRO A 31 -1.58 22.13 13.04
CA PRO A 31 -1.78 22.58 14.41
C PRO A 31 -2.64 23.84 14.52
N ASP A 32 -2.72 24.63 13.44
CA ASP A 32 -3.47 25.89 13.42
C ASP A 32 -4.96 25.69 13.16
N ARG A 33 -5.39 24.47 12.82
CA ARG A 33 -6.80 24.15 12.58
C ARG A 33 -7.62 24.35 13.86
N PRO A 34 -8.64 25.23 13.84
CA PRO A 34 -9.53 25.43 14.97
C PRO A 34 -10.19 24.12 15.45
N LYS A 35 -10.41 23.99 16.77
CA LYS A 35 -10.96 22.76 17.36
C LYS A 35 -12.36 22.41 16.85
N ASP A 36 -13.15 23.43 16.54
CA ASP A 36 -14.48 23.32 15.95
C ASP A 36 -14.45 22.79 14.50
N GLU A 37 -13.34 23.02 13.77
CA GLU A 37 -13.09 22.50 12.43
C GLU A 37 -12.41 21.11 12.41
N GLN A 38 -12.16 20.51 13.59
CA GLN A 38 -11.65 19.14 13.72
C GLN A 38 -12.78 18.09 13.77
N ARG A 39 -14.00 18.48 13.41
CA ARG A 39 -15.17 17.60 13.39
C ARG A 39 -15.20 16.79 12.10
N GLY A 40 -15.07 15.48 12.23
CA GLY A 40 -15.17 14.56 11.10
C GLY A 40 -14.84 13.13 11.47
N SER A 41 -14.66 12.32 10.44
CA SER A 41 -14.31 10.92 10.54
C SER A 41 -13.00 10.64 9.81
N PHE A 42 -12.36 9.53 10.18
CA PHE A 42 -11.14 9.06 9.55
C PHE A 42 -11.27 7.57 9.28
N LEU A 43 -11.04 7.17 8.04
CA LEU A 43 -10.99 5.79 7.58
C LEU A 43 -9.55 5.45 7.21
N VAL A 44 -9.02 4.42 7.84
CA VAL A 44 -7.70 3.85 7.53
C VAL A 44 -7.89 2.50 6.89
N LEU A 45 -7.32 2.33 5.70
CA LEU A 45 -7.35 1.09 4.94
C LEU A 45 -5.92 0.55 4.77
N PRO A 46 -5.61 -0.66 5.24
CA PRO A 46 -4.32 -1.28 4.97
C PRO A 46 -4.18 -1.56 3.46
N LEU A 47 -2.97 -1.35 2.94
CA LEU A 47 -2.59 -1.71 1.57
C LEU A 47 -1.76 -2.99 1.63
N GLU A 48 -2.25 -4.04 0.98
CA GLU A 48 -1.71 -5.40 1.08
C GLU A 48 -1.09 -5.87 -0.22
N ASP A 49 -0.02 -6.68 -0.12
CA ASP A 49 0.51 -7.39 -1.27
C ASP A 49 -0.21 -8.70 -1.56
N VAL A 50 0.23 -9.39 -2.62
CA VAL A 50 -0.32 -10.69 -3.02
C VAL A 50 -0.10 -11.79 -1.95
N GLN A 51 0.80 -11.56 -0.98
CA GLN A 51 1.00 -12.41 0.19
C GLN A 51 0.25 -11.90 1.44
N ARG A 52 -0.67 -10.94 1.29
CA ARG A 52 -1.41 -10.27 2.38
C ARG A 52 -0.51 -9.56 3.40
N ARG A 53 0.69 -9.14 3.00
CA ARG A 53 1.55 -8.32 3.86
C ARG A 53 1.19 -6.86 3.67
N VAL A 54 0.95 -6.16 4.77
CA VAL A 54 0.69 -4.72 4.73
C VAL A 54 1.99 -3.97 4.42
N PHE A 55 1.99 -3.20 3.33
CA PHE A 55 3.14 -2.41 2.90
C PHE A 55 2.91 -0.89 3.06
N GLY A 56 1.69 -0.50 3.42
CA GLY A 56 1.31 0.89 3.60
C GLY A 56 -0.15 1.01 4.01
N ILE A 57 -0.63 2.25 4.08
CA ILE A 57 -2.03 2.57 4.40
C ILE A 57 -2.57 3.62 3.43
N LEU A 58 -3.87 3.59 3.21
CA LEU A 58 -4.65 4.66 2.62
C LEU A 58 -5.52 5.29 3.72
N GLY A 59 -5.25 6.56 4.05
CA GLY A 59 -6.02 7.34 5.02
C GLY A 59 -6.97 8.30 4.29
N LEU A 60 -8.23 8.33 4.71
CA LEU A 60 -9.29 9.17 4.16
C LEU A 60 -10.00 9.87 5.31
N ASP A 61 -10.17 11.19 5.24
CA ASP A 61 -10.89 11.95 6.26
C ASP A 61 -11.98 12.85 5.66
N THR A 62 -12.89 13.28 6.52
CA THR A 62 -13.98 14.19 6.14
C THR A 62 -13.78 15.62 6.68
N LEU A 63 -12.59 15.99 7.15
CA LEU A 63 -12.33 17.30 7.79
C LEU A 63 -12.43 18.49 6.83
N GLN A 64 -12.43 18.24 5.52
CA GLN A 64 -12.60 19.25 4.48
C GLN A 64 -13.82 19.00 3.59
N ASP A 65 -14.72 18.10 3.99
CA ASP A 65 -15.93 17.85 3.21
C ASP A 65 -16.86 19.07 3.28
N LYS A 66 -17.11 19.69 2.11
CA LYS A 66 -17.96 20.87 1.97
C LYS A 66 -19.45 20.58 2.15
N ASN A 67 -19.84 19.31 2.12
CA ASN A 67 -21.23 18.88 2.26
C ASN A 67 -21.61 18.55 3.70
N GLU A 68 -20.78 18.95 4.68
CA GLU A 68 -20.97 18.71 6.12
C GLU A 68 -21.10 17.22 6.51
N LYS A 69 -20.71 16.30 5.62
CA LYS A 69 -20.64 14.87 5.94
C LYS A 69 -19.55 14.65 6.97
N THR A 70 -19.94 14.28 8.18
CA THR A 70 -19.00 14.07 9.28
C THR A 70 -18.60 12.62 9.46
N ILE A 71 -19.27 11.66 8.81
CA ILE A 71 -19.09 10.22 9.02
C ILE A 71 -19.20 9.46 7.69
N PHE A 72 -18.26 8.54 7.44
CA PHE A 72 -18.38 7.58 6.33
C PHE A 72 -19.53 6.60 6.56
N VAL A 73 -20.42 6.48 5.59
CA VAL A 73 -21.50 5.47 5.62
C VAL A 73 -21.00 4.13 5.07
N PRO A 74 -21.67 3.00 5.38
CA PRO A 74 -21.14 1.67 5.04
C PRO A 74 -20.79 1.48 3.56
N HIS A 75 -21.59 1.99 2.63
CA HIS A 75 -21.31 1.83 1.19
C HIS A 75 -20.08 2.63 0.73
N GLU A 76 -19.80 3.79 1.34
CA GLU A 76 -18.57 4.57 1.09
C GLU A 76 -17.35 3.79 1.60
N ILE A 77 -17.45 3.18 2.79
CA ILE A 77 -16.37 2.34 3.34
C ILE A 77 -16.05 1.17 2.39
N HIS A 78 -17.07 0.45 1.92
CA HIS A 78 -16.87 -0.65 0.97
C HIS A 78 -16.27 -0.17 -0.36
N TYR A 79 -16.72 0.99 -0.85
CA TYR A 79 -16.15 1.59 -2.05
C TYR A 79 -14.65 1.85 -1.89
N TYR A 80 -14.24 2.51 -0.79
CA TYR A 80 -12.84 2.81 -0.55
C TYR A 80 -12.00 1.56 -0.27
N GLN A 81 -12.55 0.51 0.35
CA GLN A 81 -11.88 -0.79 0.46
C GLN A 81 -11.58 -1.39 -0.92
N GLY A 82 -12.55 -1.34 -1.85
CA GLY A 82 -12.35 -1.77 -3.24
C GLY A 82 -11.28 -0.94 -3.97
N LEU A 83 -11.23 0.37 -3.71
CA LEU A 83 -10.21 1.27 -4.23
C LEU A 83 -8.81 0.91 -3.70
N ALA A 84 -8.69 0.70 -2.38
CA ALA A 84 -7.43 0.31 -1.74
C ALA A 84 -6.90 -1.03 -2.29
N HIS A 85 -7.79 -1.99 -2.51
CA HIS A 85 -7.44 -3.28 -3.13
C HIS A 85 -6.94 -3.11 -4.57
N SER A 86 -7.65 -2.33 -5.38
CA SER A 86 -7.27 -2.06 -6.78
C SER A 86 -5.95 -1.31 -6.89
N PHE A 87 -5.75 -0.30 -6.03
CA PHE A 87 -4.50 0.43 -5.92
C PHE A 87 -3.34 -0.50 -5.56
N SER A 88 -3.54 -1.38 -4.57
CA SER A 88 -2.51 -2.34 -4.16
C SER A 88 -2.08 -3.25 -5.30
N LYS A 89 -3.03 -3.78 -6.09
CA LYS A 89 -2.72 -4.58 -7.28
C LYS A 89 -1.89 -3.80 -8.31
N ALA A 90 -2.29 -2.56 -8.61
CA ALA A 90 -1.56 -1.72 -9.56
C ALA A 90 -0.15 -1.37 -9.07
N TYR A 91 -0.01 -1.03 -7.78
CA TYR A 91 1.27 -0.74 -7.15
C TYR A 91 2.23 -1.94 -7.26
N HIS A 92 1.77 -3.14 -6.92
CA HIS A 92 2.60 -4.34 -6.98
C HIS A 92 2.94 -4.76 -8.40
N TYR A 93 2.06 -4.52 -9.37
CA TYR A 93 2.39 -4.74 -10.78
C TYR A 93 3.61 -3.91 -11.21
N ILE A 94 3.58 -2.59 -10.96
CA ILE A 94 4.69 -1.68 -11.29
C ILE A 94 5.96 -2.07 -10.52
N ARG A 95 5.83 -2.33 -9.21
CA ARG A 95 6.98 -2.70 -8.36
C ARG A 95 7.63 -4.01 -8.80
N THR A 96 6.82 -4.99 -9.22
CA THR A 96 7.32 -6.27 -9.72
C THR A 96 8.10 -6.07 -11.01
N GLN A 97 7.58 -5.29 -11.97
CA GLN A 97 8.31 -4.97 -13.19
C GLN A 97 9.67 -4.30 -12.93
N GLN A 98 9.70 -3.32 -12.01
CA GLN A 98 10.96 -2.66 -11.62
C GLN A 98 11.94 -3.64 -10.98
N SER A 99 11.45 -4.51 -10.09
CA SER A 99 12.28 -5.51 -9.42
C SER A 99 12.88 -6.52 -10.42
N LEU A 100 12.08 -6.97 -11.39
CA LEU A 100 12.53 -7.86 -12.46
C LEU A 100 13.63 -7.22 -13.31
N LEU A 101 13.46 -5.94 -13.68
CA LEU A 101 14.48 -5.21 -14.44
C LEU A 101 15.80 -5.09 -13.65
N GLN A 102 15.72 -4.77 -12.35
CA GLN A 102 16.90 -4.70 -11.49
C GLN A 102 17.64 -6.04 -11.40
N ILE A 103 16.90 -7.16 -11.30
CA ILE A 103 17.49 -8.50 -11.29
C ILE A 103 18.21 -8.78 -12.61
N ILE A 104 17.61 -8.47 -13.77
CA ILE A 104 18.26 -8.64 -15.08
C ILE A 104 19.55 -7.84 -15.13
N VAL A 105 19.48 -6.53 -14.81
CA VAL A 105 20.64 -5.63 -14.91
C VAL A 105 21.78 -6.11 -14.02
N ALA A 106 21.49 -6.49 -12.78
CA ALA A 106 22.49 -7.01 -11.85
C ALA A 106 23.12 -8.33 -12.36
N GLY A 107 22.30 -9.24 -12.89
CA GLY A 107 22.79 -10.51 -13.46
C GLY A 107 23.66 -10.31 -14.69
N VAL A 108 23.27 -9.42 -15.59
CA VAL A 108 24.05 -9.05 -16.78
C VAL A 108 25.40 -8.45 -16.36
N GLN A 109 25.40 -7.48 -15.45
CA GLN A 109 26.63 -6.84 -14.96
C GLN A 109 27.59 -7.87 -14.34
N TRP A 110 27.06 -8.79 -13.54
CA TRP A 110 27.85 -9.86 -12.94
C TRP A 110 28.45 -10.81 -13.98
N LEU A 111 27.66 -11.23 -14.97
CA LEU A 111 28.11 -12.12 -16.06
C LEU A 111 29.17 -11.45 -16.93
N SER A 112 28.97 -10.19 -17.33
CA SER A 112 29.92 -9.43 -18.14
C SER A 112 31.27 -9.27 -17.45
N GLY A 113 31.30 -9.14 -16.11
CA GLY A 113 32.55 -9.10 -15.34
C GLY A 113 33.27 -10.45 -15.26
N ARG A 114 32.57 -11.58 -15.40
CA ARG A 114 33.12 -12.95 -15.29
C ARG A 114 33.49 -13.56 -16.64
N ALA A 115 32.81 -13.18 -17.71
CA ALA A 115 33.00 -13.75 -19.04
C ALA A 115 33.00 -12.63 -20.11
N PRO A 116 34.11 -11.89 -20.26
CA PRO A 116 34.20 -10.75 -21.17
C PRO A 116 34.05 -11.10 -22.66
N GLY A 117 34.12 -12.38 -23.02
CA GLY A 117 33.88 -12.86 -24.39
C GLY A 117 32.40 -13.03 -24.77
N LEU A 118 31.46 -12.80 -23.85
CA LEU A 118 30.02 -12.83 -24.13
C LEU A 118 29.64 -11.72 -25.11
N GLN A 119 29.12 -12.10 -26.28
CA GLN A 119 28.70 -11.15 -27.32
C GLN A 119 27.23 -10.73 -27.21
N SER A 120 26.38 -11.57 -26.61
CA SER A 120 24.95 -11.31 -26.46
C SER A 120 24.40 -12.01 -25.23
N ILE A 121 23.44 -11.37 -24.56
CA ILE A 121 22.68 -11.94 -23.45
C ILE A 121 21.20 -11.67 -23.73
N THR A 122 20.39 -12.72 -23.67
CA THR A 122 18.93 -12.59 -23.80
C THR A 122 18.27 -13.07 -22.52
N ALA A 123 17.48 -12.20 -21.90
CA ALA A 123 16.77 -12.50 -20.67
C ALA A 123 15.28 -12.74 -20.97
N TYR A 124 14.74 -13.81 -20.40
CA TYR A 124 13.32 -14.17 -20.51
C TYR A 124 12.75 -14.40 -19.12
N PHE A 125 11.52 -13.96 -18.90
CA PHE A 125 10.74 -14.31 -17.71
C PHE A 125 9.59 -15.21 -18.11
N MET A 126 9.43 -16.28 -17.36
CA MET A 126 8.33 -17.23 -17.53
C MET A 126 7.61 -17.40 -16.20
N GLU A 127 6.31 -17.63 -16.25
CA GLU A 127 5.58 -18.08 -15.08
C GLU A 127 6.17 -19.42 -14.60
N PRO A 128 6.27 -19.65 -13.28
CA PRO A 128 6.73 -20.93 -12.77
C PRO A 128 5.76 -22.02 -13.26
N GLY A 129 6.27 -23.02 -13.98
CA GLY A 129 5.49 -24.19 -14.35
C GLY A 129 5.06 -24.99 -13.11
N GLU A 130 4.03 -25.83 -13.25
CA GLU A 130 3.51 -26.66 -12.15
C GLU A 130 4.59 -27.59 -11.54
N THR A 131 5.65 -27.86 -12.29
CA THR A 131 6.78 -28.69 -11.86
C THR A 131 7.87 -27.81 -11.26
N ARG A 132 8.08 -27.88 -9.94
CA ARG A 132 9.33 -27.42 -9.31
C ARG A 132 10.49 -28.29 -9.80
N VAL A 133 11.09 -27.95 -10.93
CA VAL A 133 12.35 -28.55 -11.35
C VAL A 133 13.46 -27.78 -10.64
N ILE A 134 14.05 -28.42 -9.62
CA ILE A 134 15.32 -27.99 -9.05
C ILE A 134 16.37 -28.29 -10.14
N LEU A 135 16.90 -27.25 -10.77
CA LEU A 135 18.09 -27.38 -11.61
C LEU A 135 19.31 -27.30 -10.69
N LEU A 136 19.97 -28.45 -10.48
CA LEU A 136 21.35 -28.58 -10.00
C LEU A 136 22.28 -28.65 -11.21
#